data_AF-A0A2V7C2D2-F1
#
_entry.id   AF-A0A2V7C2D2-F1
#
_cell.length_a   1.000
_cell.length_b   1.000
_cell.length_c   1.000
_cell.angle_alpha   90.00
_cell.angle_beta   90.00
_cell.angle_gamma   90.00
#
_symmetry.space_group_name_H-M   'P 1'
#
loop_
_entity.id
_entity.type
_entity.pdbx_description
1 polymer ?
#
loop_
_entity_poly.entity_id
_entity_poly.type
_entity_poly.pdbx_seq_one_letter_code
_entity_poly.pdbx_strand_id
1 'polypeptide(L)'
;MTTAEWFDALTAELLAQSPFRRSVYFKRFASGALTREQVWSHIAQHYLLIAWFPRIFSGIHTRCNDFEVRKDCARHLLVEDLGYLNGRVGATPDHDELFRRIGDDLGYPRDAYDRILPLPEMAAIVAFFQELAHERPWSAALCATALLEEEVVEIARTVGRALVEHYGVRPEWGGQNYTVHEAVEQEESGETKNAILKHLRTPDDRRAAEEAMREMHRLLHAYAEGLTRRHLS
;
A
#
# COMPACT_ATOMS: atom_id res chain seq x y z
N MET A 1 -1.22 29.62 -0.64
CA MET A 1 -0.91 28.19 -0.45
C MET A 1 -0.15 27.67 -1.66
N THR A 2 1.10 27.29 -1.48
CA THR A 2 1.94 26.64 -2.50
C THR A 2 1.42 25.24 -2.83
N THR A 3 1.92 24.60 -3.90
CA THR A 3 1.54 23.21 -4.23
C THR A 3 1.97 22.26 -3.11
N ALA A 4 3.15 22.47 -2.51
CA ALA A 4 3.63 21.66 -1.40
C ALA A 4 2.77 21.82 -0.14
N GLU A 5 2.46 23.06 0.25
CA GLU A 5 1.58 23.33 1.39
C GLU A 5 0.19 22.71 1.21
N TRP A 6 -0.36 22.75 -0.01
CA TRP A 6 -1.63 22.12 -0.34
C TRP A 6 -1.56 20.59 -0.20
N PHE A 7 -0.55 19.96 -0.80
CA PHE A 7 -0.39 18.52 -0.76
C PHE A 7 -0.23 18.03 0.68
N ASP A 8 0.59 18.72 1.47
CA ASP A 8 0.81 18.38 2.88
C ASP A 8 -0.45 18.56 3.73
N ALA A 9 -1.21 19.63 3.50
CA ALA A 9 -2.48 19.83 4.19
C ALA A 9 -3.51 18.75 3.84
N LEU A 10 -3.63 18.37 2.57
CA LEU A 10 -4.56 17.33 2.12
C LEU A 10 -4.14 15.94 2.64
N THR A 11 -2.86 15.59 2.52
CA THR A 11 -2.34 14.33 3.06
C THR A 11 -2.57 14.25 4.56
N ALA A 12 -2.29 15.31 5.32
CA ALA A 12 -2.55 15.35 6.76
C ALA A 12 -4.05 15.23 7.09
N GLU A 13 -4.94 15.88 6.33
CA GLU A 13 -6.40 15.78 6.47
C GLU A 13 -6.89 14.33 6.30
N LEU A 14 -6.41 13.65 5.24
CA LEU A 14 -6.80 12.28 4.92
C LEU A 14 -6.22 11.28 5.93
N LEU A 15 -4.93 11.40 6.27
CA LEU A 15 -4.29 10.53 7.25
C LEU A 15 -4.91 10.69 8.64
N ALA A 16 -5.30 11.90 9.06
CA ALA A 16 -6.02 12.11 10.33
C ALA A 16 -7.33 11.32 10.41
N GLN A 17 -7.90 10.96 9.26
CA GLN A 17 -9.09 10.13 9.10
C GLN A 17 -8.77 8.68 8.71
N SER A 18 -7.52 8.24 8.86
CA SER A 18 -7.02 6.93 8.43
C SER A 18 -8.06 5.82 8.66
N PRO A 19 -8.49 5.14 7.58
CA PRO A 19 -9.42 4.02 7.62
C PRO A 19 -9.05 2.95 8.64
N PHE A 20 -7.74 2.67 8.73
CA PHE A 20 -7.20 1.59 9.51
C PHE A 20 -7.19 1.92 11.00
N ARG A 21 -6.72 3.11 11.38
CA ARG A 21 -6.71 3.56 12.79
C ARG A 21 -8.10 3.62 13.41
N ARG A 22 -9.10 4.01 12.63
CA ARG A 22 -10.47 4.22 13.13
C ARG A 22 -11.27 2.92 13.19
N SER A 23 -11.00 1.99 12.28
CA SER A 23 -11.73 0.74 12.11
C SER A 23 -11.71 -0.16 13.35
N VAL A 24 -12.87 -0.71 13.70
CA VAL A 24 -13.01 -1.71 14.77
C VAL A 24 -12.27 -2.99 14.43
N TYR A 25 -12.29 -3.41 13.16
CA TYR A 25 -11.57 -4.59 12.70
C TYR A 25 -10.08 -4.54 13.01
N PHE A 26 -9.38 -3.49 12.57
CA PHE A 26 -7.95 -3.31 12.82
C PHE A 26 -7.60 -3.08 14.29
N LYS A 27 -8.49 -2.48 15.10
CA LYS A 27 -8.31 -2.44 16.55
C LYS A 27 -8.33 -3.83 17.19
N ARG A 28 -9.26 -4.70 16.78
CA ARG A 28 -9.29 -6.11 17.24
C ARG A 28 -8.11 -6.91 16.68
N PHE A 29 -7.69 -6.63 15.45
CA PHE A 29 -6.47 -7.20 14.89
C PHE A 29 -5.29 -6.89 15.80
N ALA A 30 -5.07 -5.60 16.06
CA ALA A 30 -3.96 -5.09 16.86
C ALA A 30 -3.94 -5.64 18.29
N SER A 31 -5.12 -5.93 18.87
CA SER A 31 -5.22 -6.45 20.24
C SER A 31 -5.16 -7.97 20.35
N GLY A 32 -4.91 -8.70 19.25
CA GLY A 32 -4.90 -10.17 19.26
C GLY A 32 -6.29 -10.82 19.39
N ALA A 33 -7.36 -10.07 19.14
CA ALA A 33 -8.74 -10.52 19.40
C ALA A 33 -9.44 -11.14 18.17
N LEU A 34 -8.73 -11.29 17.04
CA LEU A 34 -9.26 -11.94 15.85
C LEU A 34 -8.95 -13.45 15.86
N THR A 35 -9.81 -14.23 15.20
CA THR A 35 -9.48 -15.61 14.86
C THR A 35 -8.45 -15.65 13.74
N ARG A 36 -7.76 -16.78 13.59
CA ARG A 36 -6.82 -16.98 12.48
C ARG A 36 -7.45 -16.82 11.10
N GLU A 37 -8.70 -17.24 10.93
CA GLU A 37 -9.45 -17.06 9.68
C GLU A 37 -9.73 -15.58 9.40
N GLN A 38 -10.08 -14.81 10.43
CA GLN A 38 -10.24 -13.36 10.30
C GLN A 38 -8.91 -12.72 9.91
N VAL A 39 -7.82 -13.01 10.62
CA VAL A 39 -6.47 -12.54 10.27
C VAL A 39 -6.14 -12.83 8.81
N TRP A 40 -6.32 -14.08 8.37
CA TRP A 40 -6.11 -14.47 6.98
C TRP A 40 -6.99 -13.70 5.99
N SER A 41 -8.24 -13.42 6.33
CA SER A 41 -9.12 -12.62 5.47
C SER A 41 -8.56 -11.24 5.18
N HIS A 42 -7.81 -10.62 6.09
CA HIS A 42 -7.11 -9.37 5.78
C HIS A 42 -5.82 -9.62 5.00
N ILE A 43 -4.98 -10.56 5.45
CA ILE A 43 -3.68 -10.84 4.80
C ILE A 43 -3.85 -11.24 3.34
N ALA A 44 -4.81 -12.12 3.02
CA ALA A 44 -5.09 -12.54 1.65
C ALA A 44 -5.55 -11.39 0.76
N GLN A 45 -6.39 -10.49 1.29
CA GLN A 45 -6.87 -9.34 0.51
C GLN A 45 -5.78 -8.29 0.35
N HIS A 46 -4.99 -8.05 1.39
CA HIS A 46 -3.88 -7.11 1.34
C HIS A 46 -2.74 -7.60 0.43
N TYR A 47 -2.53 -8.91 0.32
CA TYR A 47 -1.66 -9.50 -0.70
C TYR A 47 -2.07 -9.08 -2.12
N LEU A 48 -3.37 -9.03 -2.45
CA LEU A 48 -3.81 -8.55 -3.76
C LEU A 48 -3.45 -7.08 -3.99
N LEU A 49 -3.57 -6.23 -2.98
CA LEU A 49 -3.16 -4.83 -3.04
C LEU A 49 -1.67 -4.75 -3.39
N ILE A 50 -0.82 -5.49 -2.66
CA ILE A 50 0.63 -5.51 -2.85
C ILE A 50 1.02 -6.08 -4.21
N ALA A 51 0.40 -7.17 -4.66
CA ALA A 51 0.68 -7.76 -5.97
C ALA A 51 0.28 -6.85 -7.16
N TRP A 52 -0.65 -5.92 -6.96
CA TRP A 52 -1.06 -4.95 -7.98
C TRP A 52 -0.33 -3.61 -7.88
N PHE A 53 0.18 -3.24 -6.71
CA PHE A 53 0.87 -1.98 -6.45
C PHE A 53 2.02 -1.66 -7.44
N PRO A 54 3.00 -2.56 -7.72
CA PRO A 54 4.08 -2.28 -8.66
C PRO A 54 3.60 -2.02 -10.09
N ARG A 55 2.41 -2.51 -10.46
CA ARG A 55 1.85 -2.33 -11.80
C ARG A 55 1.42 -0.89 -12.07
N ILE A 56 1.14 -0.10 -11.03
CA ILE A 56 0.90 1.34 -11.15
C ILE A 56 2.16 2.01 -11.75
N PHE A 57 3.33 1.74 -11.16
CA PHE A 57 4.60 2.27 -11.63
C PHE A 57 4.97 1.76 -13.02
N SER A 58 4.70 0.48 -13.33
CA SER A 58 4.89 -0.05 -14.69
C SER A 58 4.05 0.70 -15.74
N GLY A 59 2.77 0.95 -15.44
CA GLY A 59 1.87 1.70 -16.32
C GLY A 59 2.30 3.16 -16.50
N ILE A 60 2.65 3.83 -15.39
CA ILE A 60 3.16 5.20 -15.42
C ILE A 60 4.49 5.28 -16.18
N HIS A 61 5.44 4.39 -15.90
CA HIS A 61 6.74 4.33 -16.56
C HIS A 61 6.59 4.23 -18.09
N THR A 62 5.60 3.47 -18.56
CA THR A 62 5.33 3.27 -19.99
C THR A 62 4.81 4.55 -20.68
N ARG A 63 4.02 5.38 -19.99
CA ARG A 63 3.33 6.54 -20.60
C ARG A 63 3.89 7.91 -20.18
N CYS A 64 4.84 7.95 -19.25
CA CYS A 64 5.45 9.18 -18.75
C CYS A 64 6.67 9.57 -19.59
N ASN A 65 6.66 10.78 -20.16
CA ASN A 65 7.79 11.31 -20.93
C ASN A 65 8.88 11.97 -20.07
N ASP A 66 8.60 12.25 -18.79
CA ASP A 66 9.61 12.82 -17.88
C ASP A 66 10.60 11.74 -17.44
N PHE A 67 11.88 11.96 -17.76
CA PHE A 67 12.93 10.98 -17.51
C PHE A 67 13.20 10.72 -16.02
N GLU A 68 13.13 11.75 -15.18
CA GLU A 68 13.38 11.60 -13.75
C GLU A 68 12.22 10.87 -13.08
N VAL A 69 10.98 11.15 -13.49
CA VAL A 69 9.81 10.40 -13.01
C VAL A 69 9.89 8.91 -13.41
N ARG A 70 10.38 8.60 -14.61
CA ARG A 70 10.61 7.20 -15.02
C ARG A 70 11.68 6.51 -14.18
N LYS A 71 12.76 7.21 -13.78
CA LYS A 71 13.75 6.63 -12.85
C LYS A 71 13.13 6.32 -11.50
N ASP A 72 12.31 7.23 -10.95
CA ASP A 72 11.58 6.97 -9.71
C ASP A 72 10.70 5.72 -9.82
N CYS A 73 9.90 5.61 -10.90
CA CYS A 73 9.08 4.42 -11.13
C CYS A 73 9.94 3.15 -11.20
N ALA A 74 11.09 3.19 -11.87
CA ALA A 74 11.99 2.06 -11.95
C ALA A 74 12.58 1.68 -10.57
N ARG A 75 12.88 2.67 -9.71
CA ARG A 75 13.33 2.41 -8.33
C ARG A 75 12.28 1.70 -7.49
N HIS A 76 11.02 2.15 -7.55
CA HIS A 76 9.92 1.45 -6.86
C HIS A 76 9.79 0.01 -7.35
N LEU A 77 9.92 -0.25 -8.66
CA LEU A 77 9.90 -1.61 -9.20
C LEU A 77 11.07 -2.48 -8.69
N LEU A 78 12.26 -1.91 -8.49
CA LEU A 78 13.38 -2.64 -7.88
C LEU A 78 13.07 -3.05 -6.45
N VAL A 79 12.44 -2.18 -5.67
CA VAL A 79 12.06 -2.43 -4.27
C VAL A 79 10.94 -3.48 -4.20
N GLU A 80 9.85 -3.23 -4.91
CA GLU A 80 8.63 -4.04 -4.87
C GLU A 80 8.84 -5.45 -5.44
N ASP A 81 9.29 -5.53 -6.69
CA ASP A 81 9.34 -6.79 -7.45
C ASP A 81 10.67 -7.54 -7.31
N LEU A 82 11.74 -6.88 -6.85
CA LEU A 82 13.09 -7.47 -6.81
C LEU A 82 13.79 -7.37 -5.45
N GLY A 83 13.12 -6.90 -4.40
CA GLY A 83 13.66 -6.85 -3.04
C GLY A 83 14.95 -6.03 -2.94
N TYR A 84 14.99 -4.88 -3.61
CA TYR A 84 16.11 -3.96 -3.58
C TYR A 84 16.16 -3.18 -2.26
N LEU A 85 17.33 -3.18 -1.62
CA LEU A 85 17.60 -2.38 -0.42
C LEU A 85 19.11 -2.15 -0.32
N ASN A 86 19.55 -1.00 0.20
CA ASN A 86 20.97 -0.68 0.40
C ASN A 86 21.85 -0.91 -0.85
N GLY A 87 21.38 -0.49 -2.03
CA GLY A 87 22.18 -0.60 -3.25
C GLY A 87 22.18 -1.95 -3.95
N ARG A 88 21.39 -2.94 -3.49
CA ARG A 88 21.48 -4.33 -3.96
C ARG A 88 20.11 -4.95 -4.24
N VAL A 89 19.94 -5.51 -5.43
CA VAL A 89 18.80 -6.38 -5.81
C VAL A 89 18.88 -7.71 -5.04
N GLY A 90 17.74 -8.18 -4.54
CA GLY A 90 17.63 -9.39 -3.72
C GLY A 90 18.32 -9.25 -2.36
N ALA A 91 18.45 -8.02 -1.86
CA ALA A 91 18.89 -7.78 -0.48
C ALA A 91 17.82 -8.24 0.52
N THR A 92 16.56 -8.21 0.12
CA THR A 92 15.42 -8.79 0.84
C THR A 92 14.68 -9.75 -0.10
N PRO A 93 13.77 -10.60 0.42
CA PRO A 93 12.72 -11.15 -0.43
C PRO A 93 11.91 -10.01 -1.06
N ASP A 94 11.35 -10.26 -2.24
CA ASP A 94 10.36 -9.37 -2.86
C ASP A 94 9.06 -9.33 -2.05
N HIS A 95 8.20 -8.36 -2.35
CA HIS A 95 7.00 -8.12 -1.56
C HIS A 95 5.96 -9.24 -1.69
N ASP A 96 5.94 -9.98 -2.81
CA ASP A 96 5.11 -11.18 -2.97
C ASP A 96 5.56 -12.28 -1.99
N GLU A 97 6.86 -12.60 -1.96
CA GLU A 97 7.41 -13.61 -1.07
C GLU A 97 7.27 -13.22 0.40
N LEU A 98 7.49 -11.94 0.76
CA LEU A 98 7.27 -11.45 2.13
C LEU A 98 5.85 -11.73 2.62
N PHE A 99 4.83 -11.49 1.78
CA PHE A 99 3.44 -11.81 2.13
C PHE A 99 3.16 -13.30 2.16
N ARG A 100 3.75 -14.10 1.28
CA ARG A 100 3.56 -15.56 1.30
C ARG A 100 4.14 -16.20 2.55
N ARG A 101 5.23 -15.67 3.10
CA ARG A 101 5.81 -16.11 4.38
C ARG A 101 4.88 -15.89 5.57
N ILE A 102 4.06 -14.84 5.55
CA ILE A 102 3.00 -14.65 6.55
C ILE A 102 2.01 -15.81 6.48
N GLY A 103 1.61 -16.22 5.28
CA GLY A 103 0.72 -17.36 5.06
C GLY A 103 1.28 -18.67 5.64
N ASP A 104 2.59 -18.93 5.46
CA ASP A 104 3.24 -20.11 6.04
C ASP A 104 3.05 -20.19 7.55
N ASP A 105 3.30 -19.07 8.24
CA ASP A 105 3.20 -19.00 9.70
C ASP A 105 1.76 -19.06 10.20
N LEU A 106 0.81 -18.55 9.41
CA LEU A 106 -0.62 -18.71 9.66
C LEU A 106 -1.14 -20.12 9.29
N GLY A 107 -0.32 -20.98 8.69
CA GLY A 107 -0.67 -22.34 8.31
C GLY A 107 -1.50 -22.45 7.03
N TYR A 108 -1.43 -21.45 6.15
CA TYR A 108 -2.04 -21.48 4.82
C TYR A 108 -1.02 -21.98 3.78
N PRO A 109 -1.39 -22.96 2.93
CA PRO A 109 -0.48 -23.47 1.92
C PRO A 109 -0.22 -22.41 0.84
N ARG A 110 0.93 -22.48 0.17
CA ARG A 110 1.34 -21.50 -0.85
C ARG A 110 0.36 -21.40 -2.03
N ASP A 111 -0.33 -22.48 -2.37
CA ASP A 111 -1.36 -22.50 -3.42
C ASP A 111 -2.70 -21.87 -2.98
N ALA A 112 -2.84 -21.46 -1.71
CA ALA A 112 -3.98 -20.68 -1.26
C ALA A 112 -4.00 -19.28 -1.91
N TYR A 113 -2.84 -18.72 -2.22
CA TYR A 113 -2.70 -17.39 -2.82
C TYR A 113 -3.28 -17.33 -4.24
N ASP A 114 -3.12 -18.41 -5.00
CA ASP A 114 -3.63 -18.51 -6.38
C ASP A 114 -5.18 -18.63 -6.42
N ARG A 115 -5.79 -18.91 -5.27
CA ARG A 115 -7.25 -19.09 -5.10
C ARG A 115 -7.90 -17.91 -4.37
N ILE A 116 -7.16 -16.83 -4.09
CA ILE A 116 -7.71 -15.65 -3.44
C ILE A 116 -8.70 -14.99 -4.40
N LEU A 117 -9.96 -14.91 -3.97
CA LEU A 117 -10.98 -14.10 -4.63
C LEU A 117 -11.03 -12.72 -3.96
N PRO A 118 -10.95 -11.62 -4.72
CA PRO A 118 -11.08 -10.30 -4.14
C PRO A 118 -12.48 -10.12 -3.55
N LEU A 119 -12.54 -9.56 -2.35
CA LEU A 119 -13.78 -8.99 -1.81
C LEU A 119 -14.22 -7.83 -2.73
N PRO A 120 -15.52 -7.49 -2.78
CA PRO A 120 -16.01 -6.39 -3.61
C PRO A 120 -15.22 -5.08 -3.41
N GLU A 121 -14.87 -4.77 -2.16
CA GLU A 121 -14.10 -3.57 -1.82
C GLU A 121 -12.65 -3.65 -2.30
N MET A 122 -12.00 -4.83 -2.23
CA MET A 122 -10.65 -5.02 -2.75
C MET A 122 -10.63 -5.04 -4.29
N ALA A 123 -11.65 -5.61 -4.92
CA ALA A 123 -11.81 -5.56 -6.37
C ALA A 123 -11.92 -4.12 -6.87
N ALA A 124 -12.61 -3.24 -6.12
CA ALA A 124 -12.69 -1.82 -6.44
C ALA A 124 -11.34 -1.11 -6.30
N ILE A 125 -10.54 -1.44 -5.27
CA ILE A 125 -9.16 -0.93 -5.12
C ILE A 125 -8.29 -1.36 -6.32
N VAL A 126 -8.33 -2.64 -6.69
CA VAL A 126 -7.56 -3.18 -7.82
C VAL A 126 -7.99 -2.53 -9.14
N ALA A 127 -9.29 -2.32 -9.35
CA ALA A 127 -9.79 -1.58 -10.53
C ALA A 127 -9.25 -0.14 -10.55
N PHE A 128 -9.24 0.53 -9.40
CA PHE A 128 -8.68 1.87 -9.31
C PHE A 128 -7.17 1.89 -9.57
N PHE A 129 -6.41 0.87 -9.15
CA PHE A 129 -4.98 0.75 -9.50
C PHE A 129 -4.77 0.65 -11.01
N GLN A 130 -5.65 -0.04 -11.72
CA GLN A 130 -5.62 -0.10 -13.20
C GLN A 130 -5.89 1.28 -13.82
N GLU A 131 -6.86 2.04 -13.27
CA GLU A 131 -7.10 3.43 -13.70
C GLU A 131 -5.86 4.32 -13.44
N LEU A 132 -5.22 4.20 -12.29
CA LEU A 132 -4.00 4.94 -11.95
C LEU A 132 -2.85 4.60 -12.92
N ALA A 133 -2.69 3.31 -13.24
CA ALA A 133 -1.67 2.83 -14.15
C ALA A 133 -1.86 3.37 -15.57
N HIS A 134 -3.09 3.44 -16.08
CA HIS A 134 -3.36 3.60 -17.51
C HIS A 134 -4.13 4.87 -17.91
N GLU A 135 -5.01 5.38 -17.05
CA GLU A 135 -6.02 6.37 -17.44
C GLU A 135 -5.82 7.74 -16.78
N ARG A 136 -5.60 7.77 -15.46
CA ARG A 136 -5.46 9.03 -14.70
C ARG A 136 -4.20 9.78 -15.13
N PRO A 137 -4.14 11.12 -15.06
CA PRO A 137 -2.89 11.85 -15.22
C PRO A 137 -1.81 11.25 -14.30
N TRP A 138 -0.63 10.94 -14.83
CA TRP A 138 0.38 10.21 -14.06
C TRP A 138 0.83 10.98 -12.81
N SER A 139 0.84 12.32 -12.83
CA SER A 139 1.16 13.14 -11.67
C SER A 139 0.11 13.01 -10.57
N ALA A 140 -1.18 12.98 -10.94
CA ALA A 140 -2.28 12.70 -10.03
C ALA A 140 -2.21 11.27 -9.47
N ALA A 141 -1.84 10.30 -10.32
CA ALA A 141 -1.68 8.92 -9.90
C ALA A 141 -0.58 8.77 -8.84
N LEU A 142 0.58 9.39 -9.05
CA LEU A 142 1.68 9.37 -8.07
C LEU A 142 1.30 10.09 -6.75
N CYS A 143 0.46 11.12 -6.78
CA CYS A 143 -0.06 11.71 -5.55
C CYS A 143 -0.96 10.75 -4.75
N ALA A 144 -1.82 9.97 -5.43
CA ALA A 144 -2.65 8.95 -4.78
C ALA A 144 -1.82 7.78 -4.26
N THR A 145 -0.77 7.37 -5.00
CA THR A 145 0.18 6.35 -4.57
C THR A 145 0.95 6.79 -3.33
N ALA A 146 1.46 8.02 -3.29
CA ALA A 146 2.14 8.57 -2.11
C ALA A 146 1.26 8.57 -0.85
N LEU A 147 -0.04 8.86 -0.99
CA LEU A 147 -0.99 8.73 0.12
C LEU A 147 -1.17 7.26 0.56
N LEU A 148 -1.25 6.33 -0.40
CA LEU A 148 -1.40 4.91 -0.12
C LEU A 148 -0.18 4.36 0.63
N GLU A 149 1.03 4.75 0.24
CA GLU A 149 2.28 4.35 0.88
C GLU A 149 2.28 4.71 2.37
N GLU A 150 1.90 5.94 2.71
CA GLU A 150 1.76 6.40 4.11
C GLU A 150 0.76 5.53 4.91
N GLU A 151 -0.37 5.16 4.32
CA GLU A 151 -1.35 4.28 4.97
C GLU A 151 -0.84 2.82 5.07
N VAL A 152 -0.08 2.34 4.08
CA VAL A 152 0.54 1.00 4.10
C VAL A 152 1.61 0.92 5.19
N VAL A 153 2.43 1.96 5.37
CA VAL A 153 3.41 2.04 6.47
C VAL A 153 2.72 1.97 7.84
N GLU A 154 1.61 2.69 8.01
CA GLU A 154 0.82 2.65 9.26
C GLU A 154 0.20 1.26 9.52
N ILE A 155 -0.34 0.62 8.48
CA ILE A 155 -0.84 -0.77 8.56
C ILE A 155 0.30 -1.71 8.91
N ALA A 156 1.44 -1.61 8.22
CA ALA A 156 2.60 -2.47 8.42
C ALA A 156 3.05 -2.42 9.89
N ARG A 157 3.16 -1.23 10.48
CA ARG A 157 3.53 -1.06 11.89
C ARG A 157 2.52 -1.67 12.87
N THR A 158 1.23 -1.58 12.55
CA THR A 158 0.13 -2.03 13.43
C THR A 158 -0.14 -3.53 13.28
N VAL A 159 -0.49 -3.96 12.06
CA VAL A 159 -0.78 -5.35 11.71
C VAL A 159 0.43 -6.22 11.93
N GLY A 160 1.62 -5.73 11.57
CA GLY A 160 2.82 -6.54 11.64
C GLY A 160 3.30 -6.87 13.02
N ARG A 161 3.28 -5.87 13.91
CA ARG A 161 3.52 -6.10 15.32
C ARG A 161 2.54 -7.12 15.89
N ALA A 162 1.26 -6.98 15.57
CA ALA A 162 0.23 -7.90 16.06
C ALA A 162 0.38 -9.33 15.52
N LEU A 163 0.80 -9.50 14.26
CA LEU A 163 1.10 -10.82 13.69
C LEU A 163 2.15 -11.58 14.52
N VAL A 164 3.22 -10.88 14.91
CA VAL A 164 4.29 -11.45 15.72
C VAL A 164 3.85 -11.66 17.17
N GLU A 165 3.26 -10.64 17.79
CA GLU A 165 2.91 -10.65 19.22
C GLU A 165 1.72 -11.55 19.56
N HIS A 166 0.79 -11.74 18.63
CA HIS A 166 -0.52 -12.36 18.94
C HIS A 166 -0.89 -13.54 18.04
N TYR A 167 -0.35 -13.63 16.82
CA TYR A 167 -0.80 -14.62 15.83
C TYR A 167 0.26 -15.65 15.43
N GLY A 168 1.39 -15.71 16.14
CA GLY A 168 2.40 -16.75 15.98
C GLY A 168 3.28 -16.62 14.74
N VAL A 169 3.31 -15.43 14.12
CA VAL A 169 4.19 -15.16 12.98
C VAL A 169 5.63 -14.97 13.47
N ARG A 170 6.58 -15.65 12.82
CA ARG A 170 7.98 -15.63 13.22
C ARG A 170 8.64 -14.32 12.76
N PRO A 171 9.31 -13.55 13.65
CA PRO A 171 9.98 -12.30 13.29
C PRO A 171 10.93 -12.42 12.10
N GLU A 172 11.69 -13.52 12.04
CA GLU A 172 12.70 -13.80 11.03
C GLU A 172 12.14 -14.43 9.74
N TRP A 173 10.84 -14.69 9.68
CA TRP A 173 10.17 -15.27 8.50
C TRP A 173 9.02 -14.38 8.02
N GLY A 174 7.77 -14.65 8.40
CA GLY A 174 6.64 -13.81 7.99
C GLY A 174 6.68 -12.40 8.60
N GLY A 175 7.34 -12.23 9.74
CA GLY A 175 7.53 -10.93 10.39
C GLY A 175 8.51 -10.01 9.66
N GLN A 176 9.36 -10.54 8.77
CA GLN A 176 10.33 -9.73 8.01
C GLN A 176 9.65 -8.68 7.14
N ASN A 177 8.42 -8.93 6.71
CA ASN A 177 7.63 -8.00 5.92
C ASN A 177 7.68 -6.58 6.51
N TYR A 178 7.57 -6.47 7.82
CA TYR A 178 7.45 -5.19 8.51
C TYR A 178 8.78 -4.47 8.70
N THR A 179 9.83 -5.23 9.03
CA THR A 179 11.18 -4.66 9.16
C THR A 179 11.72 -4.19 7.81
N VAL A 180 11.35 -4.87 6.70
CA VAL A 180 11.75 -4.47 5.35
C VAL A 180 11.06 -3.17 4.95
N HIS A 181 9.73 -3.05 5.12
CA HIS A 181 9.01 -1.81 4.78
C HIS A 181 9.52 -0.62 5.62
N GLU A 182 9.84 -0.81 6.91
CA GLU A 182 10.42 0.26 7.73
C GLU A 182 11.82 0.69 7.23
N ALA A 183 12.64 -0.25 6.77
CA ALA A 183 13.96 0.06 6.22
C ALA A 183 13.87 0.77 4.85
N VAL A 184 12.95 0.32 3.98
CA VAL A 184 12.67 0.96 2.69
C VAL A 184 12.20 2.40 2.89
N GLU A 185 11.23 2.62 3.79
CA GLU A 185 10.73 3.96 4.11
C GLU A 185 11.84 4.92 4.56
N GLN A 186 12.80 4.43 5.36
CA GLN A 186 13.95 5.24 5.80
C GLN A 186 14.88 5.61 4.63
N GLU A 187 15.06 4.72 3.64
CA GLU A 187 15.90 4.95 2.46
C GLU A 187 15.23 5.90 1.45
N GLU A 188 13.91 5.83 1.29
CA GLU A 188 13.17 6.55 0.24
C GLU A 188 12.52 7.87 0.70
N SER A 189 12.58 8.19 2.00
CA SER A 189 11.93 9.39 2.55
C SER A 189 12.35 10.71 1.87
N GLY A 190 11.41 11.33 1.15
CA GLY A 190 11.47 12.74 0.72
C GLY A 190 11.89 13.04 -0.73
N GLU A 191 12.46 12.08 -1.47
CA GLU A 191 12.87 12.33 -2.87
C GLU A 191 11.67 12.35 -3.84
N THR A 192 10.75 11.40 -3.71
CA THR A 192 9.63 11.18 -4.63
C THR A 192 8.63 12.35 -4.63
N LYS A 193 8.32 12.91 -3.45
CA LYS A 193 7.36 14.01 -3.30
C LYS A 193 7.75 15.25 -4.10
N ASN A 194 9.01 15.70 -4.01
CA ASN A 194 9.45 16.91 -4.70
C ASN A 194 9.44 16.72 -6.23
N ALA A 195 9.75 15.52 -6.71
CA ALA A 195 9.69 15.17 -8.12
C ALA A 195 8.25 15.19 -8.66
N ILE A 196 7.26 14.75 -7.89
CA ILE A 196 5.85 14.75 -8.29
C ILE A 196 5.29 16.18 -8.34
N LEU A 197 5.51 16.98 -7.29
CA LEU A 197 4.83 18.27 -7.13
C LEU A 197 5.25 19.32 -8.17
N LYS A 198 6.43 19.18 -8.79
CA LYS A 198 6.88 20.06 -9.90
C LYS A 198 6.00 19.96 -11.15
N HIS A 199 5.14 18.94 -11.21
CA HIS A 199 4.22 18.68 -12.32
C HIS A 199 2.78 19.08 -12.05
N LEU A 200 2.45 19.54 -10.84
CA LEU A 200 1.13 20.12 -10.55
C LEU A 200 1.19 21.64 -10.74
N ARG A 201 1.08 22.07 -12.00
CA ARG A 201 1.34 23.46 -12.44
C ARG A 201 0.06 24.28 -12.60
N THR A 202 -1.05 23.62 -12.85
CA THR A 202 -2.35 24.23 -13.10
C THR A 202 -3.36 23.89 -12.01
N PRO A 203 -4.44 24.67 -11.87
CA PRO A 203 -5.56 24.30 -11.00
C PRO A 203 -6.18 22.94 -11.35
N ASP A 204 -6.17 22.56 -12.64
CA ASP A 204 -6.69 21.28 -13.11
C ASP A 204 -5.81 20.11 -12.68
N ASP A 205 -4.48 20.26 -12.70
CA ASP A 205 -3.56 19.23 -12.18
C ASP A 205 -3.80 18.97 -10.69
N ARG A 206 -3.97 20.05 -9.91
CA ARG A 206 -4.26 19.94 -8.46
C ARG A 206 -5.61 19.28 -8.22
N ARG A 207 -6.64 19.64 -8.98
CA ARG A 207 -7.97 19.03 -8.88
C ARG A 207 -7.91 17.53 -9.19
N ALA A 208 -7.23 17.13 -10.26
CA ALA A 208 -7.07 15.73 -10.60
C ALA A 208 -6.31 14.93 -9.53
N ALA A 209 -5.26 15.53 -8.95
CA ALA A 209 -4.53 14.93 -7.84
C ALA A 209 -5.39 14.79 -6.57
N GLU A 210 -6.15 15.83 -6.22
CA GLU A 210 -7.08 15.80 -5.09
C GLU A 210 -8.14 14.70 -5.26
N GLU A 211 -8.76 14.62 -6.44
CA GLU A 211 -9.77 13.61 -6.77
C GLU A 211 -9.18 12.20 -6.62
N ALA A 212 -7.98 11.95 -7.14
CA ALA A 212 -7.34 10.64 -7.04
C ALA A 212 -6.98 10.26 -5.60
N MET A 213 -6.44 11.20 -4.81
CA MET A 213 -6.12 10.99 -3.39
C MET A 213 -7.38 10.70 -2.56
N ARG A 214 -8.44 11.49 -2.75
CA ARG A 214 -9.71 11.30 -2.03
C ARG A 214 -10.40 9.99 -2.43
N GLU A 215 -10.32 9.60 -3.70
CA GLU A 215 -10.86 8.32 -4.16
C GLU A 215 -10.10 7.13 -3.56
N MET A 216 -8.76 7.17 -3.53
CA MET A 216 -7.96 6.17 -2.83
C MET A 216 -8.39 6.04 -1.37
N HIS A 217 -8.45 7.15 -0.65
CA HIS A 217 -8.84 7.17 0.77
C HIS A 217 -10.25 6.59 0.98
N ARG A 218 -11.22 6.94 0.12
CA ARG A 218 -12.60 6.43 0.16
C ARG A 218 -12.65 4.91 -0.05
N LEU A 219 -11.87 4.38 -0.98
CA LEU A 219 -11.79 2.94 -1.26
C LEU A 219 -11.16 2.17 -0.09
N LEU A 220 -10.08 2.69 0.50
CA LEU A 220 -9.48 2.12 1.71
C LEU A 220 -10.46 2.14 2.90
N HIS A 221 -11.24 3.22 3.05
CA HIS A 221 -12.32 3.30 4.03
C HIS A 221 -13.39 2.23 3.81
N ALA A 222 -13.89 2.10 2.58
CA ALA A 222 -14.86 1.06 2.24
C ALA A 222 -14.34 -0.34 2.55
N TYR A 223 -13.07 -0.62 2.26
CA TYR A 223 -12.42 -1.89 2.56
C TYR A 223 -12.36 -2.19 4.06
N ALA A 224 -11.93 -1.23 4.89
CA ALA A 224 -11.87 -1.41 6.35
C ALA A 224 -13.26 -1.65 6.97
N GLU A 225 -14.28 -0.92 6.49
CA GLU A 225 -15.68 -1.13 6.89
C GLU A 225 -16.23 -2.46 6.39
N GLY A 226 -15.84 -2.90 5.18
CA GLY A 226 -16.19 -4.19 4.60
C GLY A 226 -15.69 -5.37 5.44
N LEU A 227 -14.44 -5.31 5.90
CA LEU A 227 -13.89 -6.30 6.83
C LEU A 227 -14.65 -6.31 8.16
N THR A 228 -14.99 -5.15 8.71
CA THR A 228 -15.79 -5.04 9.93
C THR A 228 -17.17 -5.69 9.75
N ARG A 229 -17.90 -5.34 8.69
CA ARG A 229 -19.22 -5.93 8.36
C ARG A 229 -19.16 -7.44 8.12
N ARG A 230 -18.05 -7.96 7.59
CA ARG A 230 -17.95 -9.39 7.27
C ARG A 230 -17.69 -10.25 8.50
N HIS A 231 -16.91 -9.73 9.45
CA HIS A 231 -16.33 -10.55 10.50
C HIS A 231 -16.81 -10.21 11.91
N LEU A 232 -17.34 -9.01 12.12
CA LEU A 232 -17.61 -8.47 13.46
C LEU A 232 -19.07 -8.00 13.66
N SER A 233 -19.93 -8.18 12.66
CA SER A 233 -21.38 -7.89 12.74
C SER A 233 -22.16 -9.08 13.25
#